data_AF-A0A388QRH5-F1
#
_entry.id   AF-A0A388QRH5-F1
#
_cell.length_a   1.000
_cell.length_b   1.000
_cell.length_c   1.000
_cell.angle_alpha   90.00
_cell.angle_beta   90.00
_cell.angle_gamma   90.00
#
_symmetry.space_group_name_H-M   'P 1'
#
loop_
_entity.id
_entity.type
_entity.pdbx_description
1 polymer ?
#
loop_
_entity_poly.entity_id
_entity_poly.type
_entity_poly.pdbx_seq_one_letter_code
_entity_poly.pdbx_strand_id
1 'polypeptide(L)'
;MIDPADAIEALLDELKRQRAAGVTRVSVSTESMEFLRQVTGSARPAVSPTAVTAGASPVAAAPVSPIPDPPVVTLPPGDKTARLAALHTLVSQCPETRRHLLPGHKPVLGQGSVDARLFFVGKRRTSRKPGPDVPSWAPRVSSYARSSPLA
;
A
#
# COMPACT_ATOMS: atom_id res chain seq x y z
N MET A 1 -38.45 8.16 10.96
CA MET A 1 -37.52 7.23 11.65
C MET A 1 -37.20 6.17 10.62
N ILE A 2 -35.94 6.06 10.18
CA ILE A 2 -35.55 5.04 9.18
C ILE A 2 -35.58 3.68 9.87
N ASP A 3 -36.23 2.69 9.25
CA ASP A 3 -36.21 1.32 9.77
C ASP A 3 -34.77 0.78 9.70
N PRO A 4 -34.25 0.16 10.77
CA PRO A 4 -32.92 -0.46 10.74
C PRO A 4 -32.73 -1.47 9.60
N ALA A 5 -33.79 -2.16 9.15
CA ALA A 5 -33.72 -3.05 7.99
C ALA A 5 -33.48 -2.27 6.68
N ASP A 6 -34.23 -1.19 6.45
CA ASP A 6 -34.07 -0.32 5.28
C ASP A 6 -32.67 0.33 5.24
N ALA A 7 -32.13 0.67 6.42
CA ALA A 7 -30.79 1.20 6.55
C ALA A 7 -29.70 0.19 6.14
N ILE A 8 -29.89 -1.09 6.47
CA ILE A 8 -28.96 -2.16 6.06
C ILE A 8 -29.03 -2.40 4.56
N GLU A 9 -30.23 -2.41 3.97
CA GLU A 9 -30.40 -2.56 2.52
C GLU A 9 -29.76 -1.41 1.74
N ALA A 10 -29.93 -0.16 2.21
CA ALA A 10 -29.27 1.00 1.64
C ALA A 10 -27.73 0.89 1.69
N LEU A 11 -27.17 0.39 2.80
CA LEU A 11 -25.73 0.13 2.92
C LEU A 11 -25.26 -0.97 1.95
N LEU A 12 -26.04 -2.03 1.76
CA LEU A 12 -25.71 -3.10 0.82
C LEU A 12 -25.67 -2.60 -0.63
N ASP A 13 -26.63 -1.77 -1.02
CA ASP A 13 -26.68 -1.22 -2.38
C ASP A 13 -25.53 -0.25 -2.65
N GLU A 14 -25.15 0.57 -1.67
CA GLU A 14 -23.97 1.42 -1.77
C GLU A 14 -22.67 0.60 -1.91
N LEU A 15 -22.52 -0.50 -1.15
CA LEU A 15 -21.37 -1.40 -1.28
C LEU A 15 -21.33 -2.11 -2.65
N LYS A 16 -22.48 -2.45 -3.23
CA LYS A 16 -22.56 -3.00 -4.60
C LYS A 16 -22.14 -1.96 -5.64
N ARG A 17 -22.59 -0.71 -5.50
CA ARG A 17 -22.21 0.40 -6.37
C ARG A 17 -20.70 0.65 -6.32
N GLN A 18 -20.11 0.65 -5.13
CA GLN A 18 -18.67 0.81 -4.93
C GLN A 18 -17.87 -0.33 -5.57
N ARG A 19 -18.35 -1.58 -5.43
CA ARG A 19 -17.76 -2.74 -6.10
C ARG A 19 -17.82 -2.60 -7.63
N ALA A 20 -18.94 -2.16 -8.18
CA ALA A 20 -19.10 -1.91 -9.62
C ALA A 20 -18.15 -0.79 -10.11
N ALA A 21 -17.88 0.20 -9.27
CA ALA A 21 -16.89 1.25 -9.52
C ALA A 21 -15.42 0.79 -9.34
N GLY A 22 -15.18 -0.49 -9.04
CA GLY A 22 -13.84 -1.07 -8.88
C GLY A 22 -13.20 -0.86 -7.50
N VAL A 23 -13.95 -0.32 -6.53
CA VAL A 23 -13.49 -0.20 -5.14
C VAL A 23 -13.50 -1.58 -4.51
N THR A 24 -12.32 -2.10 -4.19
CA THR A 24 -12.14 -3.45 -3.61
C THR A 24 -11.89 -3.42 -2.11
N ARG A 25 -11.62 -2.24 -1.53
CA ARG A 25 -11.30 -2.05 -0.11
C ARG A 25 -11.92 -0.75 0.41
N VAL A 26 -12.51 -0.81 1.59
CA VAL A 26 -13.08 0.33 2.32
C VAL A 26 -12.54 0.27 3.76
N SER A 27 -12.10 1.41 4.29
CA SER A 27 -11.65 1.52 5.68
C SER A 27 -12.87 1.76 6.58
N VAL A 28 -13.00 0.96 7.62
CA VAL A 28 -14.08 1.07 8.63
C VAL A 28 -13.49 1.00 10.02
N SER A 29 -14.06 1.76 10.95
CA SER A 29 -13.69 1.69 12.37
C SER A 29 -14.23 0.42 13.02
N THR A 30 -13.58 -0.02 14.09
CA THR A 30 -14.02 -1.16 14.91
C THR A 30 -15.38 -0.91 15.54
N GLU A 31 -15.64 0.30 16.01
CA GLU A 31 -16.94 0.68 16.61
C GLU A 31 -18.10 0.51 15.61
N SER A 32 -17.92 0.93 14.36
CA SER A 32 -18.94 0.74 13.32
C SER A 32 -19.16 -0.73 12.96
N MET A 33 -18.08 -1.54 13.00
CA MET A 33 -18.17 -2.99 12.78
C MET A 33 -18.89 -3.70 13.92
N GLU A 34 -18.74 -3.24 15.15
CA GLU A 34 -19.43 -3.78 16.33
C GLU A 34 -20.92 -3.43 16.30
N PHE A 35 -21.27 -2.19 15.96
CA PHE A 35 -22.66 -1.78 15.78
C PHE A 35 -23.35 -2.62 14.71
N LEU A 36 -22.70 -2.83 13.56
CA LEU A 36 -23.26 -3.67 12.50
C LEU A 36 -23.54 -5.10 12.97
N ARG A 37 -22.63 -5.71 13.74
CA ARG A 37 -22.81 -7.07 14.30
C ARG A 37 -23.96 -7.15 15.29
N GLN A 38 -24.21 -6.09 16.06
CA GLN A 38 -25.34 -6.03 16.98
C GLN A 38 -26.67 -5.94 16.23
N VAL A 39 -26.74 -5.15 15.16
CA VAL A 39 -27.98 -4.94 14.39
C VAL A 39 -28.31 -6.12 13.48
N THR A 40 -27.33 -6.76 12.83
CA THR A 40 -27.57 -7.93 11.96
C THR A 40 -27.78 -9.23 12.73
N GLY A 41 -27.59 -9.20 14.05
CA GLY A 41 -27.39 -10.40 14.86
C GLY A 41 -26.07 -11.10 14.53
N SER A 42 -25.57 -11.91 15.46
CA SER A 42 -24.41 -12.77 15.23
C SER A 42 -24.80 -14.00 14.41
N ALA A 43 -25.34 -13.81 13.21
CA ALA A 43 -25.54 -14.89 12.25
C ALA A 43 -24.18 -15.29 11.66
N ARG A 44 -23.47 -16.15 12.40
CA ARG A 44 -22.28 -16.84 11.92
C ARG A 44 -22.76 -17.93 10.95
N PRO A 45 -22.38 -17.93 9.66
CA PRO A 45 -22.55 -19.12 8.84
C PRO A 45 -21.86 -20.27 9.57
N ALA A 46 -22.57 -21.37 9.81
CA ALA A 46 -22.02 -22.60 10.33
C ALA A 46 -21.15 -23.25 9.24
N VAL A 47 -20.05 -22.59 8.88
CA VAL A 47 -18.90 -23.29 8.33
C VAL A 47 -18.19 -23.87 9.55
N SER A 48 -18.43 -25.16 9.79
CA SER A 48 -17.58 -25.93 10.70
C SER A 48 -16.14 -25.63 10.32
N PRO A 49 -15.30 -25.11 11.25
CA PRO A 49 -13.89 -25.09 10.99
C PRO A 49 -13.49 -26.56 10.92
N THR A 50 -13.30 -27.09 9.71
CA THR A 50 -12.33 -28.15 9.55
C THR A 50 -11.08 -27.59 10.19
N ALA A 51 -10.75 -28.10 11.37
CA ALA A 51 -9.49 -27.85 12.01
C ALA A 51 -8.45 -28.30 10.98
N VAL A 52 -7.93 -27.34 10.22
CA VAL A 52 -6.57 -27.43 9.75
C VAL A 52 -5.78 -27.48 11.03
N THR A 53 -5.52 -28.70 11.49
CA THR A 53 -4.35 -29.00 12.30
C THR A 53 -3.21 -28.45 11.46
N ALA A 54 -2.84 -27.20 11.74
CA ALA A 54 -1.54 -26.68 11.38
C ALA A 54 -0.59 -27.62 12.11
N GLY A 55 -0.21 -28.69 11.43
CA GLY A 55 1.02 -29.39 11.69
C GLY A 55 2.10 -28.34 11.50
N ALA A 56 2.36 -27.57 12.55
CA ALA A 56 3.61 -26.91 12.76
C ALA A 56 4.63 -28.04 12.97
N SER A 57 4.98 -28.71 11.86
CA SER A 57 6.30 -29.29 11.76
C SER A 57 7.23 -28.10 11.99
N PRO A 58 8.10 -28.12 13.01
CA PRO A 58 9.05 -27.05 13.20
C PRO A 58 9.86 -27.00 11.92
N VAL A 59 9.59 -25.98 11.09
CA VAL A 59 10.51 -25.63 10.01
C VAL A 59 11.75 -25.24 10.76
N ALA A 60 12.71 -26.16 10.82
CA ALA A 60 14.05 -25.88 11.28
C ALA A 60 14.44 -24.57 10.63
N ALA A 61 14.66 -23.55 11.45
CA ALA A 61 15.07 -22.25 10.96
C ALA A 61 16.28 -22.50 10.06
N ALA A 62 16.08 -22.36 8.75
CA ALA A 62 17.20 -22.30 7.84
C ALA A 62 18.11 -21.22 8.41
N PRO A 63 19.42 -21.46 8.53
CA PRO A 63 20.33 -20.47 9.08
C PRO A 63 20.15 -19.19 8.28
N VAL A 64 19.44 -18.23 8.87
CA VAL A 64 19.35 -16.88 8.33
C VAL A 64 20.76 -16.37 8.40
N SER A 65 21.41 -16.27 7.24
CA SER A 65 22.70 -15.59 7.15
C SER A 65 22.51 -14.24 7.86
N PRO A 66 23.36 -13.92 8.86
CA PRO A 66 23.21 -12.69 9.60
C PRO A 66 23.19 -11.56 8.57
N ILE A 67 22.12 -10.76 8.62
CA ILE A 67 22.04 -9.54 7.81
C ILE A 67 23.28 -8.73 8.18
N PRO A 68 24.15 -8.37 7.23
CA PRO A 68 25.35 -7.61 7.53
C PRO A 68 24.96 -6.31 8.25
N ASP A 69 25.78 -5.88 9.20
CA ASP A 69 25.51 -4.66 9.95
C ASP A 69 25.23 -3.49 9.00
N PRO A 70 24.16 -2.73 9.23
CA PRO A 70 23.74 -1.69 8.30
C PRO A 70 24.86 -0.65 8.16
N PRO A 71 25.24 -0.29 6.93
CA PRO A 71 26.27 0.72 6.72
C PRO A 71 25.81 2.07 7.28
N VAL A 72 26.69 2.75 8.00
CA VAL A 72 26.42 4.11 8.48
C VAL A 72 26.44 5.06 7.29
N VAL A 73 25.28 5.63 6.97
CA VAL A 73 25.12 6.58 5.86
C VAL A 73 25.21 8.00 6.39
N THR A 74 26.29 8.70 6.07
CA THR A 74 26.44 10.14 6.32
C THR A 74 25.95 10.93 5.10
N LEU A 75 24.92 11.74 5.31
CA LEU A 75 24.42 12.64 4.27
C LEU A 75 25.18 13.97 4.32
N PRO A 76 25.46 14.59 3.16
CA PRO A 76 26.12 15.88 3.13
C PRO A 76 25.27 16.95 3.83
N PRO A 77 25.90 18.01 4.39
CA PRO A 77 25.17 19.16 4.89
C PRO A 77 24.41 19.83 3.75
N GLY A 78 23.22 20.34 4.03
CA GLY A 78 22.36 20.97 3.03
C GLY A 78 20.90 20.99 3.44
N ASP A 79 20.05 21.54 2.59
CA ASP A 79 18.60 21.47 2.77
C ASP A 79 18.07 20.04 2.57
N LYS A 80 16.79 19.83 2.91
CA LYS A 80 16.16 18.51 2.90
C LYS A 80 16.10 17.92 1.47
N THR A 81 15.98 18.77 0.46
CA THR A 81 15.93 18.38 -0.96
C THR A 81 17.29 17.86 -1.41
N ALA A 82 18.37 18.58 -1.11
CA ALA A 82 19.75 18.18 -1.42
C ALA A 82 20.11 16.86 -0.72
N ARG A 83 19.72 16.71 0.56
CA ARG A 83 19.94 15.46 1.31
C ARG A 83 19.16 14.28 0.73
N LEU A 84 17.90 14.49 0.30
CA LEU A 84 17.10 13.44 -0.32
C LEU A 84 17.68 13.03 -1.69
N ALA A 85 18.14 13.99 -2.49
CA ALA A 85 18.82 13.72 -3.76
C ALA A 85 20.12 12.93 -3.57
N ALA A 86 20.92 13.27 -2.56
CA ALA A 86 22.12 12.51 -2.20
C ALA A 86 21.78 11.07 -1.79
N LEU A 87 20.73 10.88 -0.98
CA LEU A 87 20.26 9.56 -0.59
C LEU A 87 19.79 8.73 -1.79
N HIS A 88 19.07 9.34 -2.74
CA HIS A 88 18.62 8.67 -3.96
C HIS A 88 19.80 8.17 -4.79
N THR A 89 20.86 8.97 -4.89
CA THR A 89 22.12 8.59 -5.56
C THR A 89 22.78 7.40 -4.86
N LEU A 90 22.91 7.45 -3.54
CA LEU A 90 23.50 6.36 -2.75
C LEU A 90 22.74 5.04 -2.91
N VAL A 91 21.41 5.05 -2.83
CA VAL A 91 20.59 3.84 -3.00
C VAL A 91 20.69 3.29 -4.43
N SER A 92 20.73 4.17 -5.44
CA SER A 92 20.92 3.76 -6.84
C SER A 92 22.31 3.16 -7.11
N GLN A 93 23.29 3.50 -6.27
CA GLN A 93 24.67 3.01 -6.33
C GLN A 93 24.95 1.81 -5.42
N CYS A 94 24.05 1.52 -4.47
CA CYS A 94 24.20 0.45 -3.50
C CYS A 94 24.32 -0.94 -4.20
N PRO A 95 25.42 -1.67 -3.97
CA PRO A 95 25.63 -3.01 -4.54
C PRO A 95 24.53 -3.99 -4.15
N GLU A 96 24.08 -3.97 -2.89
CA GLU A 96 23.01 -4.85 -2.41
C GLU A 96 21.69 -4.57 -3.08
N THR A 97 21.33 -3.29 -3.26
CA THR A 97 20.10 -2.95 -3.97
C THR A 97 20.14 -3.48 -5.40
N ARG A 98 21.28 -3.40 -6.08
CA ARG A 98 21.47 -3.90 -7.45
C ARG A 98 21.42 -5.43 -7.55
N ARG A 99 21.92 -6.16 -6.56
CA ARG A 99 21.86 -7.63 -6.50
C ARG A 99 20.42 -8.17 -6.49
N HIS A 100 19.50 -7.42 -5.89
CA HIS A 100 18.09 -7.80 -5.78
C HIS A 100 17.22 -7.28 -6.93
N LEU A 101 17.79 -6.55 -7.89
CA LEU A 101 17.07 -6.08 -9.07
C LEU A 101 17.16 -7.09 -10.19
N LEU A 102 16.06 -7.23 -10.92
CA LEU A 102 16.04 -7.92 -12.20
C LEU A 102 16.94 -7.17 -13.22
N PRO A 103 17.55 -7.88 -14.19
CA PRO A 103 18.37 -7.24 -15.22
C PRO A 103 17.64 -6.12 -15.95
N GLY A 104 18.27 -4.94 -16.06
CA GLY A 104 17.69 -3.75 -16.70
C GLY A 104 16.68 -2.97 -15.85
N HIS A 105 16.37 -3.41 -14.62
CA HIS A 105 15.47 -2.69 -13.72
C HIS A 105 16.21 -1.70 -12.81
N LYS A 106 15.53 -0.61 -12.48
CA LYS A 106 16.01 0.42 -11.54
C LYS A 106 15.24 0.33 -10.22
N PRO A 107 15.88 0.64 -9.08
CA PRO A 107 15.17 0.74 -7.81
C PRO A 107 14.21 1.92 -7.89
N VAL A 108 12.95 1.70 -7.55
CA VAL A 108 11.95 2.78 -7.54
C VAL A 108 11.78 3.26 -6.10
N LEU A 109 12.24 4.47 -5.86
CA LEU A 109 12.10 5.20 -4.60
C LEU A 109 10.75 5.90 -4.53
N GLY A 110 10.32 6.24 -3.31
CA GLY A 110 9.11 7.01 -3.08
C GLY A 110 9.14 8.35 -3.83
N GLN A 111 7.97 8.79 -4.29
CA GLN A 111 7.79 10.10 -4.93
C GLN A 111 6.81 10.90 -4.09
N GLY A 112 7.07 12.20 -3.92
CA GLY A 112 6.22 13.08 -3.12
C GLY A 112 6.90 14.39 -2.76
N SER A 113 6.21 15.19 -1.95
CA SER A 113 6.79 16.42 -1.41
C SER A 113 7.84 16.10 -0.34
N VAL A 114 8.96 16.80 -0.39
CA VAL A 114 10.04 16.72 0.61
C VAL A 114 9.54 17.18 1.99
N ASP A 115 8.52 18.03 2.03
CA ASP A 115 7.92 18.59 3.25
C ASP A 115 6.62 17.89 3.65
N ALA A 116 6.31 16.74 3.05
CA ALA A 116 5.14 15.97 3.42
C ALA A 116 5.18 15.56 4.90
N ARG A 117 4.06 15.74 5.60
CA ARG A 117 3.87 15.32 7.00
C ARG A 117 3.41 13.87 7.14
N LEU A 118 2.98 13.26 6.03
CA LEU A 118 2.48 11.90 5.94
C LEU A 118 3.14 11.21 4.75
N PHE A 119 3.51 9.94 4.91
CA PHE A 119 4.03 9.11 3.83
C PHE A 119 3.25 7.79 3.75
N PHE A 120 2.97 7.34 2.53
CA PHE A 120 2.28 6.08 2.29
C PHE A 120 3.27 5.00 1.87
N VAL A 121 3.26 3.88 2.58
CA VAL A 121 4.06 2.70 2.23
C VAL A 121 3.15 1.62 1.67
N GLY A 122 3.32 1.35 0.38
CA GLY A 122 2.66 0.22 -0.28
C GLY A 122 3.64 -0.93 -0.52
N LYS A 123 3.13 -2.15 -0.56
CA LYS A 123 3.87 -3.29 -1.11
C LYS A 123 3.85 -3.21 -2.63
N ARG A 124 5.01 -2.96 -3.25
CA ARG A 124 5.12 -2.96 -4.72
C ARG A 124 5.63 -4.31 -5.20
N ARG A 125 4.83 -5.02 -6.00
CA ARG A 125 5.33 -6.11 -6.86
C ARG A 125 5.80 -5.49 -8.16
N THR A 126 7.05 -5.73 -8.56
CA THR A 126 7.61 -5.25 -9.83
C THR A 126 7.11 -6.10 -11.00
N SER A 127 5.81 -6.31 -11.14
CA SER A 127 5.25 -7.25 -12.13
C SER A 127 4.38 -6.57 -13.20
N ARG A 128 4.63 -5.29 -13.51
CA ARG A 128 4.01 -4.66 -14.68
C ARG A 128 5.06 -4.40 -15.73
N LYS A 129 5.02 -5.19 -16.82
CA LYS A 129 5.76 -4.88 -18.05
C LYS A 129 5.33 -3.47 -18.50
N PRO A 130 6.27 -2.57 -18.84
CA PRO A 130 5.91 -1.33 -19.51
C PRO A 130 5.23 -1.70 -20.83
N GLY A 131 4.04 -1.13 -21.08
CA GLY A 131 3.41 -1.23 -22.39
C GLY A 131 4.26 -0.51 -23.45
N PRO A 132 4.10 -0.84 -24.74
CA PRO A 132 4.99 -0.39 -25.81
C PRO A 132 5.06 1.14 -26.00
N ASP A 133 4.06 1.91 -25.52
CA ASP A 133 3.91 3.32 -25.88
C ASP A 133 4.15 4.33 -24.74
N VAL A 134 4.96 4.00 -23.73
CA VAL A 134 5.32 4.99 -22.71
C VAL A 134 6.84 5.16 -22.61
N PRO A 135 7.41 6.27 -23.11
CA PRO A 135 8.80 6.61 -22.91
C PRO A 135 9.14 6.66 -21.42
N SER A 136 10.27 6.08 -21.04
CA SER A 136 10.71 5.90 -19.65
C SER A 136 10.96 7.19 -18.86
N TRP A 137 10.88 8.36 -19.51
CA TRP A 137 11.14 9.67 -18.93
C TRP A 137 9.95 10.64 -18.98
N ALA A 138 8.81 10.24 -19.55
CA ALA A 138 7.68 11.17 -19.70
C ALA A 138 7.15 11.60 -18.31
N PRO A 139 7.14 12.91 -17.99
CA PRO A 139 6.55 13.39 -16.76
C PRO A 139 5.04 13.19 -16.86
N ARG A 140 4.52 12.27 -16.05
CA ARG A 140 3.07 12.07 -15.93
C ARG A 140 2.51 13.21 -15.07
N VAL A 141 2.25 14.36 -15.70
CA VAL A 141 1.51 15.45 -15.06
C VAL A 141 0.10 14.92 -14.78
N SER A 142 -0.18 14.60 -13.53
CA SER A 142 -1.55 14.45 -13.05
C SER A 142 -2.02 15.84 -12.69
N SER A 143 -2.59 16.57 -13.65
CA SER A 143 -3.28 17.82 -13.40
C SER A 143 -4.55 17.55 -12.59
N TYR A 144 -4.43 17.61 -11.26
CA TYR A 144 -5.57 17.96 -10.41
C TYR A 144 -5.47 19.46 -10.10
N ALA A 145 -5.76 20.26 -11.12
CA ALA A 145 -6.17 21.65 -10.94
C ALA A 145 -7.61 21.71 -11.44
N ARG A 146 -8.57 21.62 -10.53
CA ARG A 146 -9.93 22.08 -10.79
C ARG A 146 -10.16 23.28 -9.89
N SER A 147 -10.15 24.44 -10.53
CA SER A 147 -10.35 25.77 -9.97
C SER A 147 -11.61 25.83 -9.11
N SER A 148 -11.48 26.47 -7.94
CA SER A 148 -12.61 27.07 -7.23
C SER A 148 -13.06 28.33 -8.00
N PRO A 149 -14.35 28.51 -8.32
CA PRO A 149 -14.86 29.83 -8.65
C PRO A 149 -15.22 30.57 -7.36
N LEU A 150 -14.57 31.70 -7.14
CA LEU A 150 -15.10 32.81 -6.35
C LEU A 150 -16.10 33.57 -7.24
N ALA A 151 -17.36 33.62 -6.81
CA ALA A 151 -18.32 34.70 -7.10
C ALA A 151 -19.40 34.66 -6.02
#